data_AF-A0A2D5AQI2-F1
#
_entry.id   AF-A0A2D5AQI2-F1
#
_cell.length_a   1.000
_cell.length_b   1.000
_cell.length_c   1.000
_cell.angle_alpha   90.00
_cell.angle_beta   90.00
_cell.angle_gamma   90.00
#
_symmetry.space_group_name_H-M   'P 1'
#
loop_
_entity.id
_entity.type
_entity.pdbx_description
1 polymer ?
#
loop_
_entity_poly.entity_id
_entity_poly.type
_entity_poly.pdbx_seq_one_letter_code
_entity_poly.pdbx_strand_id
1 'polypeptide(L)'
;MQQTSFDRYLARKFLHVSHVYCNTLPKNLPRGISVEESPEGSGARYLYRVTPSNEKALNELTTNLEAENITFTSRITDKQGIPNKLFNNPNKSFTMQVAWLILLIALISIAVSGLPVYLWKTLSVDPDPIEKRERPKIIDKSKLP
;
A
#
# COMPACT_ATOMS: atom_id res chain seq x y z
N MET A 1 0.53 10.65 -14.83
CA MET A 1 1.22 10.27 -13.58
C MET A 1 1.62 8.81 -13.68
N GLN A 2 2.92 8.50 -13.62
CA GLN A 2 3.40 7.12 -13.71
C GLN A 2 3.09 6.39 -12.39
N GLN A 3 2.28 5.32 -12.46
CA GLN A 3 2.26 4.31 -11.39
C GLN A 3 3.67 3.74 -11.22
N THR A 4 4.10 3.62 -9.96
CA THR A 4 5.40 3.05 -9.61
C THR A 4 5.48 1.59 -10.08
N SER A 5 6.68 1.10 -10.39
CA SER A 5 6.89 -0.29 -10.82
C SER A 5 6.36 -1.31 -9.80
N PHE A 6 6.45 -0.96 -8.50
CA PHE A 6 5.92 -1.77 -7.41
C PHE A 6 4.40 -1.81 -7.36
N ASP A 7 3.73 -0.68 -7.63
CA ASP A 7 2.27 -0.61 -7.72
C ASP A 7 1.74 -1.47 -8.89
N ARG A 8 2.43 -1.46 -10.04
CA ARG A 8 2.13 -2.37 -11.15
C ARG A 8 2.36 -3.84 -10.80
N TYR A 9 3.40 -4.14 -10.04
CA TYR A 9 3.66 -5.52 -9.59
C TYR A 9 2.55 -6.01 -8.64
N LEU A 10 2.15 -5.18 -7.67
CA LEU A 10 1.04 -5.48 -6.77
C LEU A 10 -0.28 -5.66 -7.52
N ALA A 11 -0.58 -4.76 -8.46
CA ALA A 11 -1.74 -4.87 -9.32
C ALA A 11 -1.73 -6.20 -10.09
N ARG A 12 -0.61 -6.55 -10.73
CA ARG A 12 -0.49 -7.82 -11.44
C ARG A 12 -0.70 -9.05 -10.57
N LYS A 13 -0.16 -9.02 -9.35
CA LYS A 13 -0.18 -10.17 -8.45
C LYS A 13 -1.52 -10.36 -7.74
N PHE A 14 -2.22 -9.28 -7.41
CA PHE A 14 -3.39 -9.32 -6.53
C PHE A 14 -4.70 -8.89 -7.18
N LEU A 15 -4.66 -8.15 -8.29
CA LEU A 15 -5.87 -7.69 -8.98
C LEU A 15 -6.19 -8.54 -10.19
N HIS A 16 -5.21 -8.99 -10.96
CA HIS A 16 -5.50 -9.73 -12.17
C HIS A 16 -5.91 -11.18 -11.85
N VAL A 17 -7.10 -11.55 -12.29
CA VAL A 17 -7.60 -12.92 -12.27
C VAL A 17 -7.67 -13.40 -13.72
N SER A 18 -7.11 -14.57 -13.97
CA SER A 18 -7.25 -15.22 -15.26
C SER A 18 -8.59 -15.95 -15.30
N HIS A 19 -9.30 -15.83 -16.41
CA HIS A 19 -10.43 -16.67 -16.74
C HIS A 19 -10.09 -17.44 -17.99
N VAL A 20 -10.21 -18.76 -17.91
CA VAL A 20 -10.03 -19.67 -19.05
C VAL A 20 -11.42 -20.12 -19.47
N TYR A 21 -11.77 -19.87 -20.72
CA TYR A 21 -13.03 -20.30 -21.30
C TYR A 21 -12.79 -21.52 -22.18
N CYS A 22 -13.59 -22.55 -22.01
CA CYS A 22 -13.52 -23.78 -22.79
C CYS A 22 -14.93 -24.32 -23.08
N ASN A 23 -15.05 -25.13 -24.13
CA ASN A 23 -16.30 -25.82 -24.48
C ASN A 23 -16.40 -27.18 -23.81
N THR A 24 -15.27 -27.80 -23.52
CA THR A 24 -15.16 -29.09 -22.85
C THR A 24 -14.21 -28.96 -21.66
N LEU A 25 -14.52 -29.68 -20.59
CA LEU A 25 -13.66 -29.76 -19.41
C LEU A 25 -12.64 -30.89 -19.60
N PRO A 26 -11.38 -30.70 -19.16
CA PRO A 26 -10.40 -31.77 -19.18
C PRO A 26 -10.74 -32.83 -18.13
N LYS A 27 -10.28 -34.07 -18.33
CA LYS A 27 -10.57 -35.18 -17.39
C LYS A 27 -9.97 -34.94 -16.00
N ASN A 28 -8.82 -34.27 -15.96
CA ASN A 28 -8.11 -33.94 -14.73
C ASN A 28 -8.19 -32.44 -14.44
N LEU A 29 -9.01 -32.07 -13.46
CA LEU A 29 -9.11 -30.70 -12.96
C LEU A 29 -8.09 -30.48 -11.83
N PRO A 30 -7.17 -29.50 -11.95
CA PRO A 30 -6.27 -29.13 -10.87
C PRO A 30 -7.02 -28.68 -9.59
N ARG A 31 -6.38 -28.85 -8.42
CA ARG A 31 -6.97 -28.41 -7.14
C ARG A 31 -7.00 -26.88 -7.06
N GLY A 32 -8.06 -26.34 -6.48
CA GLY A 32 -8.21 -24.89 -6.27
C GLY A 32 -8.69 -24.12 -7.50
N ILE A 33 -9.48 -24.78 -8.35
CA ILE A 33 -10.13 -24.17 -9.52
C ILE A 33 -11.62 -24.04 -9.25
N SER A 34 -12.18 -22.88 -9.59
CA SER A 34 -13.62 -22.68 -9.62
C SER A 34 -14.10 -22.82 -11.06
N VAL A 35 -15.04 -23.73 -11.30
CA VAL A 35 -15.69 -23.92 -12.60
C VAL A 35 -17.10 -23.36 -12.52
N GLU A 36 -17.42 -22.47 -13.44
CA GLU A 36 -18.75 -21.93 -13.62
C GLU A 36 -19.24 -22.31 -15.01
N GLU A 37 -20.43 -22.90 -15.08
CA GLU A 37 -21.10 -23.19 -16.35
C GLU A 37 -21.95 -21.98 -16.75
N SER A 38 -21.79 -21.51 -17.98
CA SER A 38 -22.57 -20.39 -18.47
C SER A 38 -23.99 -20.87 -18.79
N PRO A 39 -25.05 -20.19 -18.30
CA PRO A 39 -26.42 -20.58 -18.64
C PRO A 39 -26.67 -20.40 -20.14
N GLU A 40 -27.35 -21.36 -20.75
CA GLU A 40 -27.63 -21.44 -22.21
C GLU A 40 -28.30 -20.18 -22.78
N GLY A 41 -28.93 -19.34 -21.95
CA GLY A 41 -29.56 -18.08 -22.35
C GLY A 41 -28.60 -16.88 -22.56
N SER A 42 -27.31 -17.01 -22.25
CA SER A 42 -26.38 -15.86 -22.23
C SER A 42 -25.82 -15.45 -23.61
N GLY A 43 -26.07 -16.21 -24.69
CA GLY A 43 -25.40 -16.00 -25.98
C GLY A 43 -23.87 -16.11 -25.92
N ALA A 44 -23.35 -16.72 -24.84
CA ALA A 44 -21.94 -16.89 -24.61
C ALA A 44 -21.39 -17.99 -25.54
N ARG A 45 -20.27 -17.73 -26.21
CA ARG A 45 -19.64 -18.67 -27.15
C ARG A 45 -19.00 -19.89 -26.48
N TYR A 46 -18.85 -19.87 -25.17
CA TYR A 46 -18.16 -20.90 -24.39
C TYR A 46 -19.05 -21.40 -23.27
N LEU A 47 -19.05 -22.72 -23.08
CA LEU A 47 -19.93 -23.42 -22.13
C LEU A 47 -19.40 -23.34 -20.69
N TYR A 48 -18.08 -23.42 -20.53
CA TYR A 48 -17.42 -23.39 -19.23
C TYR A 48 -16.52 -22.17 -19.08
N ARG A 49 -16.59 -21.55 -17.89
CA ARG A 49 -15.65 -20.55 -17.40
C ARG A 49 -14.89 -21.12 -16.22
N VAL A 50 -13.59 -21.24 -16.36
CA VAL A 50 -12.69 -21.78 -15.36
C VAL A 50 -11.86 -20.64 -14.77
N THR A 51 -11.92 -20.48 -13.45
CA THR A 51 -11.19 -19.45 -12.70
C THR A 51 -10.17 -20.12 -11.79
N PRO A 52 -8.87 -20.15 -12.14
CA PRO A 52 -7.82 -20.67 -11.30
C PRO A 52 -7.53 -19.70 -10.15
N SER A 53 -7.31 -20.24 -8.95
CA SER A 53 -6.95 -19.46 -7.77
C SER A 53 -5.50 -18.95 -7.78
N ASN A 54 -4.60 -19.70 -8.42
CA ASN A 54 -3.15 -19.47 -8.37
C ASN A 54 -2.54 -19.63 -9.77
N GLU A 55 -1.38 -19.00 -9.99
CA GLU A 55 -0.62 -19.10 -11.26
C GLU A 55 -0.18 -20.55 -11.57
N LYS A 56 0.17 -21.34 -10.55
CA LYS A 56 0.46 -22.77 -10.71
C LYS A 56 -0.74 -23.54 -11.24
N ALA A 57 -1.92 -23.29 -10.69
CA ALA A 57 -3.16 -23.94 -11.13
C ALA A 57 -3.56 -23.52 -12.55
N LEU A 58 -3.26 -22.27 -12.94
CA LEU A 58 -3.42 -21.82 -14.32
C LEU A 58 -2.50 -22.61 -15.26
N ASN A 59 -1.21 -22.72 -14.95
CA ASN A 59 -0.25 -23.43 -15.79
C ASN A 59 -0.58 -24.93 -15.91
N GLU A 60 -0.95 -25.57 -14.80
CA GLU A 60 -1.43 -26.97 -14.79
C GLU A 60 -2.72 -27.13 -15.62
N LEU A 61 -3.66 -26.19 -15.54
CA LEU A 61 -4.87 -26.21 -16.34
C LEU A 61 -4.54 -26.07 -17.84
N THR A 62 -3.68 -25.13 -18.21
CA THR A 62 -3.29 -24.88 -19.61
C THR A 62 -2.60 -26.10 -20.21
N THR A 63 -1.66 -26.70 -19.47
CA THR A 63 -0.96 -27.93 -19.92
C THR A 63 -1.92 -29.11 -20.09
N ASN A 64 -2.90 -29.28 -19.20
CA ASN A 64 -3.92 -30.33 -19.36
C ASN A 64 -4.83 -30.08 -20.57
N LEU A 65 -5.23 -28.83 -20.82
CA LEU A 65 -6.06 -28.47 -21.97
C LEU A 65 -5.32 -28.69 -23.30
N GLU A 66 -4.02 -28.35 -23.34
CA GLU A 66 -3.16 -28.61 -24.50
C GLU A 66 -2.95 -30.10 -24.73
N ALA A 67 -2.71 -30.89 -23.67
CA ALA A 67 -2.53 -32.33 -23.78
C ALA A 67 -3.78 -33.04 -24.33
N GLU A 68 -4.97 -32.53 -24.03
CA GLU A 68 -6.25 -33.06 -24.53
C GLU A 68 -6.71 -32.42 -25.86
N ASN A 69 -5.90 -31.54 -26.47
CA ASN A 69 -6.24 -30.77 -27.69
C ASN A 69 -7.57 -30.01 -27.60
N ILE A 70 -7.89 -29.49 -26.41
CA ILE A 70 -9.10 -28.70 -26.19
C ILE A 70 -8.82 -27.24 -26.52
N THR A 71 -9.60 -26.65 -27.43
CA THR A 71 -9.52 -25.22 -27.71
C THR A 71 -9.99 -24.41 -26.50
N PHE A 72 -9.14 -23.50 -26.02
CA PHE A 72 -9.47 -22.59 -24.93
C PHE A 72 -9.11 -21.15 -25.30
N THR A 73 -9.76 -20.19 -24.62
CA THR A 73 -9.35 -18.78 -24.66
C THR A 73 -9.14 -18.26 -23.26
N SER A 74 -7.98 -17.66 -23.01
CA SER A 74 -7.67 -17.01 -21.74
C SER A 74 -7.96 -15.52 -21.82
N ARG A 75 -8.70 -14.97 -20.86
CA ARG A 75 -8.86 -13.53 -20.66
C ARG A 75 -8.41 -13.15 -19.26
N ILE A 76 -7.73 -12.02 -19.15
CA ILE A 76 -7.35 -11.46 -17.85
C ILE A 76 -8.41 -10.42 -17.51
N THR A 77 -9.07 -10.59 -16.36
CA THR A 77 -10.05 -9.64 -15.83
C THR A 77 -9.60 -9.20 -14.46
N ASP A 78 -9.91 -7.96 -14.09
CA ASP A 78 -9.64 -7.50 -12.73
C ASP A 78 -10.62 -8.12 -11.74
N LYS A 79 -10.08 -8.65 -10.64
CA LYS A 79 -10.82 -9.22 -9.51
C LYS A 79 -11.83 -8.20 -9.04
N GLN A 80 -13.10 -8.57 -8.99
CA GLN A 80 -14.13 -7.67 -8.47
C GLN A 80 -14.07 -7.68 -6.93
N GLY A 81 -14.12 -6.50 -6.31
CA GLY A 81 -14.17 -6.36 -4.84
C GLY A 81 -13.46 -5.14 -4.26
N ILE A 82 -13.48 -5.04 -2.93
CA ILE A 82 -12.81 -4.01 -2.13
C ILE A 82 -11.33 -3.81 -2.49
N PRO A 83 -10.51 -4.86 -2.71
CA PRO A 83 -9.11 -4.66 -3.08
C PRO A 83 -8.96 -3.95 -4.44
N ASN A 84 -9.79 -4.25 -5.43
CA ASN A 84 -9.76 -3.55 -6.71
C ASN A 84 -10.11 -2.07 -6.54
N LYS A 85 -11.11 -1.72 -5.73
CA LYS A 85 -11.41 -0.32 -5.43
C LYS A 85 -10.25 0.41 -4.72
N LEU A 86 -9.45 -0.30 -3.94
CA LEU A 86 -8.33 0.28 -3.20
C LEU A 86 -7.11 0.51 -4.11
N PHE A 87 -6.75 -0.47 -4.93
CA PHE A 87 -5.56 -0.43 -5.78
C PHE A 87 -5.80 0.17 -7.17
N ASN A 88 -7.01 0.09 -7.72
CA ASN A 88 -7.37 0.64 -9.03
C ASN A 88 -7.88 2.08 -8.89
N ASN A 89 -7.15 2.92 -8.16
CA ASN A 89 -7.37 4.36 -8.17
C ASN A 89 -6.40 5.00 -9.18
N PRO A 90 -6.86 5.38 -10.39
CA PRO A 90 -5.98 5.91 -11.44
C PRO A 90 -5.26 7.21 -11.04
N ASN A 91 -5.79 7.91 -10.03
CA ASN A 91 -5.30 9.21 -9.61
C ASN A 91 -4.31 9.18 -8.41
N LYS A 92 -4.14 8.05 -7.71
CA LYS A 92 -3.28 7.98 -6.52
C LYS A 92 -2.58 6.63 -6.38
N SER A 93 -1.25 6.64 -6.34
CA SER A 93 -0.44 5.45 -6.08
C SER A 93 -0.53 5.02 -4.61
N PHE A 94 -0.93 3.78 -4.37
CA PHE A 94 -1.04 3.21 -3.02
C PHE A 94 0.28 3.30 -2.25
N THR A 95 1.39 3.02 -2.93
CA THR A 95 2.74 3.06 -2.34
C THR A 95 3.12 4.45 -1.84
N MET A 96 2.67 5.50 -2.55
CA MET A 96 2.91 6.89 -2.16
C MET A 96 2.10 7.26 -0.91
N GLN A 97 0.87 6.77 -0.80
CA GLN A 97 0.05 6.98 0.40
C GLN A 97 0.67 6.32 1.63
N VAL A 98 1.14 5.07 1.50
CA VAL A 98 1.82 4.35 2.59
C VAL A 98 3.13 5.04 2.97
N ALA A 99 3.94 5.46 2.00
CA ALA A 99 5.18 6.20 2.27
C ALA A 99 4.90 7.50 3.04
N TRP A 100 3.85 8.23 2.64
CA TRP A 100 3.47 9.47 3.33
C TRP A 100 2.94 9.22 4.75
N LEU A 101 2.19 8.13 4.95
CA LEU A 101 1.74 7.71 6.28
C LEU A 101 2.94 7.38 7.20
N ILE A 102 3.92 6.62 6.70
CA ILE A 102 5.13 6.27 7.46
C ILE A 102 5.90 7.54 7.84
N LEU A 103 6.06 8.48 6.89
CA LEU A 103 6.76 9.73 7.17
C LEU A 103 6.03 10.57 8.22
N LEU A 104 4.69 10.62 8.16
CA LEU A 104 3.88 11.33 9.13
C LEU A 104 3.96 10.70 10.52
N ILE A 105 3.95 9.37 10.61
CA ILE A 105 4.17 8.64 11.87
C ILE A 105 5.57 8.91 12.42
N ALA A 106 6.60 8.89 11.57
CA ALA A 106 7.97 9.21 11.99
C ALA A 106 8.09 10.65 12.50
N LEU A 107 7.45 11.60 11.83
CA LEU A 107 7.46 13.00 12.23
C LEU A 107 6.73 13.22 13.57
N ILE A 108 5.59 12.55 13.77
CA ILE A 108 4.90 12.54 15.07
C ILE A 108 5.79 11.90 16.14
N SER A 109 6.43 10.76 15.84
CA SER A 109 7.33 10.08 16.78
C SER A 109 8.47 10.99 17.21
N ILE A 110 9.08 11.72 16.27
CA ILE A 110 10.14 12.71 16.56
C ILE A 110 9.57 13.87 17.39
N ALA A 111 8.39 14.39 17.05
CA ALA A 111 7.76 15.47 17.81
C ALA A 111 7.42 15.07 19.26
N VAL A 112 6.92 13.85 19.46
CA VAL A 112 6.55 13.31 20.78
C VAL A 112 7.77 12.90 21.59
N SER A 113 8.88 12.50 20.95
CA SER A 113 10.12 12.08 21.62
C SER A 113 10.79 13.18 22.46
N GLY A 114 10.32 14.43 22.38
CA GLY A 114 10.84 15.53 23.20
C GLY A 114 12.19 16.08 22.72
N LEU A 115 12.75 15.56 21.63
CA LEU A 115 13.93 16.11 20.95
C LEU A 115 13.80 17.60 20.61
N PRO A 116 12.64 18.11 20.14
CA PRO A 116 12.49 19.54 19.88
C PRO A 116 12.63 20.38 21.15
N VAL A 117 12.09 19.91 22.27
CA VAL A 117 12.13 20.60 23.57
C VAL A 117 13.54 20.54 24.18
N TYR A 118 14.23 19.41 24.02
CA TYR A 118 15.62 19.26 24.43
C TYR A 118 16.54 20.18 23.62
N LEU A 119 16.39 20.20 22.30
CA LEU A 119 17.10 21.11 21.42
C LEU A 119 16.80 22.58 21.76
N TRP A 120 15.54 22.91 22.02
CA TRP A 120 15.14 24.27 22.40
C TRP A 120 15.78 24.70 23.72
N LYS A 121 15.82 23.83 24.74
CA LYS A 121 16.53 24.10 26.00
C LYS A 121 18.04 24.27 25.84
N THR A 122 18.66 23.52 24.92
CA THR A 122 20.11 23.66 24.67
C THR A 122 20.47 24.90 23.86
N LEU A 123 19.52 25.43 23.07
CA LEU A 123 19.71 26.62 22.22
C LEU A 123 19.20 27.91 22.88
N SER A 124 18.25 27.81 23.81
CA SER A 124 17.84 28.95 24.63
C SER A 124 18.93 29.23 25.67
N VAL A 125 19.75 30.23 25.39
CA VAL A 125 20.64 30.84 26.37
C VAL A 125 19.79 31.31 27.55
N ASP A 126 20.02 30.74 28.74
CA ASP A 126 19.47 31.29 29.97
C ASP A 126 19.94 32.75 30.04
N PRO A 127 19.04 33.75 30.18
CA PRO A 127 19.46 35.13 30.35
C PRO A 127 20.33 35.16 31.60
N ASP A 128 21.60 35.55 31.43
CA ASP A 128 22.57 35.66 32.52
C ASP A 128 21.89 36.27 33.74
N PRO A 129 22.00 35.67 34.94
CA PRO A 129 21.42 36.26 36.13
C PRO A 129 22.04 37.65 36.25
N ILE A 130 21.19 38.69 36.11
CA ILE A 130 21.60 40.08 36.20
C ILE A 130 22.39 40.20 37.50
N GLU A 131 23.70 40.28 37.36
CA GLU A 131 24.64 40.40 38.45
C GLU A 131 24.13 41.58 39.28
N LYS A 132 23.77 41.32 40.53
CA LYS A 132 23.25 42.32 41.45
C LYS A 132 24.26 43.46 41.48
N ARG A 133 24.05 44.51 40.69
CA ARG A 133 24.79 45.76 40.81
C ARG A 133 24.56 46.23 42.24
N GLU A 134 25.59 46.10 43.06
CA GLU A 134 25.60 46.67 44.39
C GLU A 134 25.22 48.14 44.25
N ARG A 135 24.08 48.51 44.85
CA ARG A 135 23.66 49.91 44.85
C ARG A 135 24.77 50.69 45.56
N PRO A 136 25.32 51.76 44.96
CA PRO A 136 26.33 52.55 45.65
C PRO A 136 25.74 53.05 46.98
N LYS A 137 26.43 52.76 48.08
CA LYS A 137 26.10 53.30 49.40
C LYS A 137 26.09 54.82 49.27
N ILE A 138 24.91 55.42 49.41
CA ILE A 138 24.77 56.86 49.56
C ILE A 138 25.42 57.19 50.90
N ILE A 139 26.60 57.80 50.84
CA ILE A 139 27.28 58.33 52.02
C ILE A 139 26.47 59.54 52.48
N ASP A 140 25.85 59.42 53.65
CA ASP A 140 25.10 60.47 54.29
C ASP A 140 26.07 61.60 54.69
N LYS A 141 25.93 62.77 54.05
CA LYS A 141 26.82 63.93 54.25
C LYS A 141 26.74 64.53 55.66
N SER A 142 25.80 64.07 56.50
CA SER A 142 25.64 64.49 57.89
C SER A 142 26.69 63.91 58.86
N LYS A 143 27.60 63.04 58.41
CA LYS A 143 28.62 62.36 59.24
C LYS A 143 30.08 62.58 58.79
N LEU A 144 30.37 63.66 58.07
CA LEU A 144 31.77 64.05 57.80
C LEU A 144 32.21 65.10 58.86
N PRO A 145 33.43 64.97 59.42
CA PRO A 145 33.93 65.79 60.51
C PRO A 145 34.14 67.27 60.14
#